data_AF-A0A538DYS4-F1
#
_entry.id   AF-A0A538DYS4-F1
#
_cell.length_a   1.000
_cell.length_b   1.000
_cell.length_c   1.000
_cell.angle_alpha   90.00
_cell.angle_beta   90.00
_cell.angle_gamma   90.00
#
_symmetry.space_group_name_H-M   'P 1'
#
loop_
_entity.id
_entity.type
_entity.pdbx_description
1 polymer ?
#
loop_
_entity_poly.entity_id
_entity_poly.type
_entity_poly.pdbx_seq_one_letter_code
_entity_poly.pdbx_strand_id
1 'polypeptide(L)'
;MRRSRRRFWDGDEVAFRTLWFALVQGVRVISPVMPFLADYLWRKLASPAEGAPSSVFLAGWPEEATGDAELLDEVADVRRVVELGRQARAHAGVKLRQPLRSLVVEGTALARGHAGEIADELRVNEVDFGEVEASELRVKANLPLLGPKLGRDLAAVRKALEEGAFEKLPGGGFRAAGHDLSTNEVLVERRGKEGFAVASADGVTVALDLRLDEELERTGRVYDLIHEVNSLRKAMGLELTDRIELTIPERLTDLLEHRAWIARETLATSLEAAGDEIRIEKT
;
A
#
# COMPACT_ATOMS: atom_id res chain seq x y z
N MET A 1 -5.29 6.25 7.15
CA MET A 1 -5.16 6.47 8.61
C MET A 1 -4.17 5.53 9.33
N ARG A 2 -3.64 4.45 8.72
CA ARG A 2 -2.70 3.56 9.44
C ARG A 2 -1.37 4.25 9.81
N ARG A 3 -0.73 4.97 8.88
CA ARG A 3 0.48 5.76 9.14
C ARG A 3 0.27 6.88 10.16
N SER A 4 -0.81 7.65 9.99
CA SER A 4 -1.05 8.83 10.83
C SER A 4 -1.62 8.51 12.21
N ARG A 5 -2.01 7.26 12.50
CA ARG A 5 -2.57 6.87 13.82
C ARG A 5 -1.62 7.27 14.96
N ARG A 6 -0.32 7.06 14.76
CA ARG A 6 0.71 7.44 15.74
C ARG A 6 0.76 8.96 15.93
N ARG A 7 0.77 9.73 14.83
CA ARG A 7 0.73 11.20 14.89
C ARG A 7 -0.47 11.71 15.67
N PHE A 8 -1.65 11.10 15.48
CA PHE A 8 -2.84 11.45 16.26
C PHE A 8 -2.75 11.02 17.74
N TRP A 9 -2.17 9.85 18.03
CA TRP A 9 -2.00 9.38 19.40
C TRP A 9 -0.99 10.21 20.19
N ASP A 10 0.06 10.67 19.51
CA ASP A 10 1.11 11.52 20.07
C ASP A 10 0.69 13.00 20.16
N GLY A 11 -0.55 13.34 19.75
CA GLY A 11 -1.07 14.70 19.85
C GLY A 11 -0.52 15.69 18.82
N ASP A 12 -0.06 15.22 17.65
CA ASP A 12 0.51 16.07 16.59
C ASP A 12 -0.53 17.08 16.09
N GLU A 13 -0.37 18.32 16.55
CA GLU A 13 -1.30 19.41 16.28
C GLU A 13 -1.39 19.74 14.78
N VAL A 14 -0.30 19.62 14.03
CA VAL A 14 -0.31 19.87 12.59
C VAL A 14 -1.17 18.82 11.89
N ALA A 15 -0.99 17.54 12.23
CA ALA A 15 -1.81 16.46 11.67
C ALA A 15 -3.30 16.65 11.99
N PHE A 16 -3.64 17.03 13.23
CA PHE A 16 -5.01 17.30 13.64
C PHE A 16 -5.61 18.51 12.90
N ARG A 17 -4.88 19.62 12.81
CA ARG A 17 -5.34 20.82 12.10
C ARG A 17 -5.56 20.55 10.62
N THR A 18 -4.65 19.84 9.95
CA THR A 18 -4.81 19.48 8.52
C THR A 18 -6.01 18.57 8.31
N LEU A 19 -6.19 17.54 9.14
CA LEU A 19 -7.36 16.64 9.06
C LEU A 19 -8.66 17.40 9.31
N TRP A 20 -8.70 18.22 10.37
CA TRP A 20 -9.85 19.04 10.70
C TRP A 20 -10.20 19.98 9.55
N PHE A 21 -9.21 20.70 9.00
CA PHE A 21 -9.42 21.61 7.88
C PHE A 21 -10.03 20.88 6.67
N ALA A 22 -9.44 19.75 6.25
CA ALA A 22 -9.92 18.96 5.13
C ALA A 22 -11.36 18.44 5.35
N LEU A 23 -11.67 17.96 6.56
CA LEU A 23 -13.02 17.50 6.92
C LEU A 23 -14.03 18.65 6.89
N VAL A 24 -13.68 19.83 7.44
CA VAL A 24 -14.56 21.00 7.47
C VAL A 24 -14.86 21.48 6.06
N GLN A 25 -13.85 21.57 5.17
CA GLN A 25 -14.11 21.93 3.77
C GLN A 25 -14.96 20.86 3.07
N GLY A 26 -14.65 19.56 3.28
CA GLY A 26 -15.44 18.46 2.74
C GLY A 26 -16.91 18.51 3.16
N VAL A 27 -17.18 18.79 4.45
CA VAL A 27 -18.54 18.96 5.00
C VAL A 27 -19.29 20.09 4.29
N ARG A 28 -18.62 21.22 4.00
CA ARG A 28 -19.24 22.32 3.24
C ARG A 28 -19.58 21.89 1.82
N VAL A 29 -18.66 21.20 1.12
CA VAL A 29 -18.86 20.71 -0.26
C VAL A 29 -20.03 19.73 -0.36
N ILE A 30 -20.15 18.79 0.58
CA ILE A 30 -21.23 17.78 0.54
C ILE A 30 -22.59 18.32 1.02
N SER A 31 -22.63 19.49 1.66
CA SER A 31 -23.84 20.03 2.30
C SER A 31 -25.07 20.17 1.38
N PRO A 32 -24.95 20.51 0.08
CA PRO A 32 -26.12 20.55 -0.81
C PRO A 32 -26.69 19.16 -1.14
N VAL A 33 -25.88 18.11 -1.04
CA VAL A 33 -26.25 16.73 -1.39
C VAL A 33 -26.69 15.94 -0.16
N MET A 34 -26.06 16.18 0.99
CA MET A 34 -26.29 15.45 2.25
C MET A 34 -26.53 16.42 3.43
N PRO A 35 -27.61 17.23 3.39
CA PRO A 35 -27.79 18.38 4.30
C PRO A 35 -27.81 18.00 5.78
N PHE A 36 -28.58 16.97 6.16
CA PHE A 36 -28.69 16.57 7.57
C PHE A 36 -27.38 16.00 8.13
N LEU A 37 -26.68 15.19 7.34
CA LEU A 37 -25.38 14.64 7.73
C LEU A 37 -24.33 15.73 7.81
N ALA A 38 -24.26 16.61 6.82
CA ALA A 38 -23.31 17.71 6.80
C ALA A 38 -23.53 18.65 7.99
N ASP A 39 -24.77 19.03 8.30
CA ASP A 39 -25.06 19.91 9.44
C ASP A 39 -24.77 19.24 10.79
N TYR A 40 -25.08 17.95 10.93
CA TYR A 40 -24.70 17.17 12.11
C TYR A 40 -23.18 17.15 12.32
N LEU A 41 -22.41 16.82 11.27
CA LEU A 41 -20.95 16.78 11.32
C LEU A 41 -20.36 18.17 11.59
N TRP A 42 -20.89 19.22 10.96
CA TRP A 42 -20.48 20.60 11.19
C TRP A 42 -20.63 21.02 12.64
N ARG A 43 -21.80 20.75 13.25
CA ARG A 43 -22.06 21.06 14.66
C ARG A 43 -21.11 20.34 15.61
N LYS A 44 -20.62 19.15 15.22
CA LYS A 44 -19.67 18.36 16.03
C LYS A 44 -18.22 18.78 15.82
N LEU A 45 -17.84 19.16 14.60
CA LEU A 45 -16.45 19.38 14.21
C LEU A 45 -16.06 20.86 14.17
N ALA A 46 -16.91 21.72 13.60
CA ALA A 46 -16.58 23.11 13.29
C ALA A 46 -17.20 24.11 14.26
N SER A 47 -18.50 23.98 14.57
CA SER A 47 -19.23 24.93 15.43
C SER A 47 -18.64 25.17 16.83
N PRO A 48 -17.92 24.23 17.47
CA PRO A 48 -17.24 24.51 18.74
C PRO A 48 -16.06 25.48 18.63
N ALA A 49 -15.53 25.72 17.43
CA ALA A 49 -14.45 26.68 17.21
C ALA A 49 -14.96 28.11 17.32
N GLU A 50 -14.14 28.99 17.90
CA GLU A 50 -14.48 30.40 18.05
C GLU A 50 -14.73 31.07 16.69
N GLY A 51 -15.84 31.80 16.56
CA GLY A 51 -16.23 32.48 15.32
C GLY A 51 -16.86 31.60 14.23
N ALA A 52 -16.99 30.29 14.44
CA ALA A 52 -17.66 29.41 13.47
C ALA A 52 -19.19 29.56 13.53
N PRO A 53 -19.88 29.63 12.38
CA PRO A 53 -21.34 29.60 12.35
C PRO A 53 -21.93 28.34 12.99
N SER A 54 -23.15 28.44 13.51
CA SER A 54 -23.84 27.32 14.18
C SER A 54 -24.30 26.20 13.24
N SER A 55 -24.29 26.44 11.93
CA SER A 55 -24.71 25.50 10.90
C SER A 55 -23.85 25.63 9.65
N VAL A 56 -23.64 24.52 8.95
CA VAL A 56 -22.89 24.50 7.67
C VAL A 56 -23.54 25.41 6.62
N PHE A 57 -24.88 25.56 6.66
CA PHE A 57 -25.62 26.39 5.71
C PHE A 57 -25.38 27.90 5.90
N LEU A 58 -24.77 28.28 7.03
CA LEU A 58 -24.37 29.65 7.33
C LEU A 58 -22.87 29.90 7.06
N ALA A 59 -22.11 28.86 6.73
CA ALA A 59 -20.66 28.94 6.54
C ALA A 59 -20.23 29.35 5.13
N GLY A 60 -21.17 29.44 4.18
CA GLY A 60 -20.88 29.72 2.77
C GLY A 60 -20.10 28.60 2.07
N TRP A 61 -19.93 28.74 0.76
CA TRP A 61 -19.16 27.81 -0.06
C TRP A 61 -17.64 27.93 0.22
N PRO A 62 -16.87 26.83 0.25
CA PRO A 62 -15.42 26.91 0.41
C PRO A 62 -14.77 27.68 -0.74
N GLU A 63 -13.84 28.56 -0.38
CA GLU A 63 -13.00 29.24 -1.36
C GLU A 63 -12.01 28.25 -1.96
N GLU A 64 -11.79 28.38 -3.27
CA GLU A 64 -10.77 27.60 -3.96
C GLU A 64 -9.39 28.14 -3.59
N ALA A 65 -8.57 27.30 -2.99
CA ALA A 65 -7.17 27.60 -2.76
C ALA A 65 -6.35 27.12 -3.96
N THR A 66 -5.36 27.91 -4.37
CA THR A 66 -4.34 27.42 -5.31
C THR A 66 -3.58 26.28 -4.65
N GLY A 67 -3.73 25.07 -5.19
CA GLY A 67 -2.96 23.91 -4.74
C GLY A 67 -1.50 24.01 -5.13
N ASP A 68 -0.64 23.33 -4.36
CA ASP A 68 0.76 23.12 -4.73
C ASP A 68 0.84 22.01 -5.78
N ALA A 69 1.02 22.39 -7.05
CA ALA A 69 1.05 21.45 -8.16
C ALA A 69 2.21 20.45 -8.07
N GLU A 70 3.37 20.90 -7.59
CA GLU A 70 4.55 20.05 -7.43
C GLU A 70 4.29 18.98 -6.37
N LEU A 71 3.75 19.38 -5.21
CA LEU A 71 3.36 18.44 -4.16
C LEU A 71 2.27 17.46 -4.62
N LEU A 72 1.31 17.92 -5.42
CA LEU A 72 0.27 17.04 -5.97
C LEU A 72 0.85 15.97 -6.90
N ASP A 73 1.80 16.34 -7.76
CA ASP A 73 2.50 15.42 -8.64
C ASP A 73 3.37 14.42 -7.85
N GLU A 74 4.07 14.88 -6.81
CA GLU A 74 4.81 14.01 -5.90
C GLU A 74 3.89 12.97 -5.23
N VAL A 75 2.77 13.42 -4.65
CA VAL A 75 1.81 12.53 -3.98
C VAL A 75 1.17 11.56 -4.98
N ALA A 76 0.90 11.98 -6.21
CA ALA A 76 0.38 11.12 -7.27
C ALA A 76 1.36 9.99 -7.59
N ASP A 77 2.65 10.29 -7.72
CA ASP A 77 3.70 9.30 -7.98
C ASP A 77 3.91 8.36 -6.80
N VAL A 78 3.92 8.84 -5.56
CA VAL A 78 3.96 8.00 -4.35
C VAL A 78 2.80 7.00 -4.35
N ARG A 79 1.58 7.47 -4.66
CA ARG A 79 0.41 6.58 -4.75
C ARG A 79 0.56 5.54 -5.84
N ARG A 80 1.10 5.92 -7.01
CA ARG A 80 1.37 4.97 -8.11
C ARG A 80 2.35 3.88 -7.68
N VAL A 81 3.46 4.25 -7.04
CA VAL A 81 4.46 3.29 -6.51
C VAL A 81 3.84 2.36 -5.47
N VAL A 82 3.06 2.90 -4.53
CA VAL A 82 2.38 2.08 -3.50
C VAL A 82 1.37 1.13 -4.14
N GLU A 83 0.59 1.56 -5.13
CA GLU A 83 -0.36 0.67 -5.81
C GLU A 83 0.36 -0.45 -6.57
N LEU A 84 1.41 -0.13 -7.32
CA LEU A 84 2.24 -1.12 -8.00
C LEU A 84 2.88 -2.10 -7.02
N GLY A 85 3.37 -1.63 -5.87
CA GLY A 85 3.90 -2.49 -4.83
C GLY A 85 2.83 -3.42 -4.25
N ARG A 86 1.62 -2.91 -3.98
CA ARG A 86 0.49 -3.74 -3.53
C ARG A 86 0.11 -4.79 -4.57
N GLN A 87 0.08 -4.40 -5.85
CA GLN A 87 -0.17 -5.30 -6.96
C GLN A 87 0.89 -6.41 -7.02
N ALA A 88 2.18 -6.08 -6.96
CA ALA A 88 3.27 -7.05 -6.97
C ALA A 88 3.15 -8.05 -5.81
N ARG A 89 2.85 -7.57 -4.59
CA ARG A 89 2.61 -8.43 -3.41
C ARG A 89 1.43 -9.38 -3.62
N ALA A 90 0.32 -8.86 -4.13
CA ALA A 90 -0.89 -9.64 -4.36
C ALA A 90 -0.64 -10.76 -5.39
N HIS A 91 0.04 -10.46 -6.51
CA HIS A 91 0.39 -11.45 -7.52
C HIS A 91 1.33 -12.54 -6.99
N ALA A 92 2.24 -12.17 -6.08
CA ALA A 92 3.13 -13.12 -5.41
C ALA A 92 2.48 -13.88 -4.24
N GLY A 93 1.23 -13.58 -3.88
CA GLY A 93 0.54 -14.20 -2.75
C GLY A 93 1.08 -13.78 -1.37
N VAL A 94 1.89 -12.74 -1.29
CA VAL A 94 2.51 -12.29 -0.03
C VAL A 94 1.59 -11.30 0.68
N LYS A 95 1.07 -11.69 1.86
CA LYS A 95 0.24 -10.84 2.71
C LYS A 95 0.98 -9.56 3.07
N LEU A 96 0.27 -8.43 3.14
CA LEU A 96 0.88 -7.16 3.55
C LEU A 96 1.56 -7.26 4.93
N ARG A 97 1.01 -8.03 5.87
CA ARG A 97 1.56 -8.15 7.23
C ARG A 97 2.92 -8.85 7.33
N GLN A 98 3.38 -9.54 6.28
CA GLN A 98 4.74 -10.08 6.20
C GLN A 98 5.69 -8.96 5.73
N PRO A 99 6.56 -8.37 6.57
CA PRO A 99 7.52 -7.40 6.08
C PRO A 99 8.44 -8.03 5.03
N LEU A 100 8.90 -7.22 4.09
CA LEU A 100 9.87 -7.62 3.08
C LEU A 100 11.13 -6.78 3.22
N ARG A 101 12.24 -7.27 2.67
CA ARG A 101 13.53 -6.61 2.81
C ARG A 101 13.54 -5.26 2.11
N SER A 102 13.26 -5.25 0.81
CA SER A 102 13.41 -4.05 0.01
C SER A 102 12.43 -3.96 -1.15
N LEU A 103 12.28 -2.73 -1.63
CA LEU A 103 11.60 -2.36 -2.86
C LEU A 103 12.57 -1.55 -3.72
N VAL A 104 12.69 -1.89 -5.00
CA VAL A 104 13.38 -1.05 -6.00
C VAL A 104 12.33 -0.38 -6.89
N VAL A 105 12.47 0.92 -7.11
CA VAL A 105 11.58 1.74 -7.94
C VAL A 105 12.36 2.33 -9.12
N GLU A 106 11.88 2.08 -10.33
CA GLU A 106 12.41 2.62 -11.58
C GLU A 106 11.36 3.51 -12.25
N GLY A 107 11.80 4.59 -12.92
CA GLY A 107 10.94 5.40 -13.78
C GLY A 107 10.22 6.57 -13.11
N THR A 108 10.50 6.87 -11.84
CA THR A 108 10.07 8.11 -11.17
C THR A 108 11.15 8.64 -10.23
N ALA A 109 11.34 9.96 -10.22
CA ALA A 109 12.20 10.68 -9.28
C ALA A 109 11.41 11.44 -8.20
N LEU A 110 10.15 11.80 -8.47
CA LEU A 110 9.31 12.61 -7.58
C LEU A 110 8.98 11.86 -6.27
N ALA A 111 8.83 10.54 -6.35
CA ALA A 111 8.58 9.70 -5.19
C ALA A 111 9.81 9.53 -4.27
N ARG A 112 11.01 9.95 -4.69
CA ARG A 112 12.27 9.71 -3.95
C ARG A 112 12.28 10.36 -2.57
N GLY A 113 11.72 11.56 -2.44
CA GLY A 113 11.62 12.27 -1.16
C GLY A 113 10.71 11.57 -0.14
N HIS A 114 9.91 10.61 -0.59
CA HIS A 114 8.86 9.94 0.19
C HIS A 114 9.15 8.45 0.40
N ALA A 115 10.42 8.06 0.37
CA ALA A 115 10.85 6.67 0.48
C ALA A 115 10.35 6.00 1.78
N GLY A 116 10.37 6.72 2.90
CA GLY A 116 9.89 6.21 4.19
C GLY A 116 8.38 5.98 4.19
N GLU A 117 7.62 6.89 3.58
CA GLU A 117 6.17 6.78 3.40
C GLU A 117 5.79 5.56 2.56
N ILE A 118 6.55 5.31 1.50
CA ILE A 118 6.38 4.13 0.65
C ILE A 118 6.73 2.86 1.43
N ALA A 119 7.86 2.88 2.16
CA ALA A 119 8.32 1.77 2.99
C ALA A 119 7.26 1.33 4.00
N ASP A 120 6.65 2.28 4.71
CA ASP A 120 5.60 2.05 5.70
C ASP A 120 4.30 1.50 5.09
N GLU A 121 3.89 2.04 3.94
CA GLU A 121 2.66 1.61 3.25
C GLU A 121 2.77 0.20 2.71
N LEU A 122 3.97 -0.15 2.20
CA LEU A 122 4.28 -1.44 1.62
C LEU A 122 4.90 -2.41 2.62
N ARG A 123 5.26 -2.00 3.84
CA ARG A 123 5.99 -2.79 4.84
C ARG A 123 7.24 -3.43 4.24
N VAL A 124 8.12 -2.58 3.74
CA VAL A 124 9.48 -2.95 3.36
C VAL A 124 10.48 -2.23 4.26
N ASN A 125 11.66 -2.79 4.51
CA ASN A 125 12.66 -2.11 5.33
C ASN A 125 13.35 -0.97 4.54
N GLU A 126 13.59 -1.18 3.25
CA GLU A 126 14.32 -0.24 2.40
C GLU A 126 13.59 0.01 1.07
N VAL A 127 13.69 1.24 0.56
CA VAL A 127 13.16 1.65 -0.75
C VAL A 127 14.29 2.33 -1.53
N ASP A 128 14.73 1.68 -2.59
CA ASP A 128 15.77 2.16 -3.49
C ASP A 128 15.19 2.68 -4.80
N PHE A 129 15.86 3.66 -5.39
CA PHE A 129 15.48 4.25 -6.68
C PHE A 129 16.60 4.01 -7.69
N GLY A 130 16.34 3.22 -8.72
CA GLY A 130 17.34 2.80 -9.69
C GLY A 130 16.78 1.86 -10.74
N GLU A 131 17.66 1.28 -11.56
CA GLU A 131 17.26 0.26 -12.53
C GLU A 131 16.81 -1.02 -11.84
N VAL A 132 15.69 -1.57 -12.29
CA VAL A 132 15.19 -2.85 -11.80
C VAL A 132 15.92 -3.99 -12.52
N GLU A 133 17.13 -4.29 -12.03
CA GLU A 133 17.93 -5.45 -12.49
C GLU A 133 17.28 -6.79 -12.16
N ALA A 134 16.30 -6.79 -11.26
CA ALA A 134 15.53 -7.94 -10.84
C ALA A 134 14.43 -8.35 -11.85
N SER A 135 14.43 -7.82 -13.08
CA SER A 135 13.40 -8.12 -14.08
C SER A 135 13.94 -8.77 -15.35
N GLU A 136 13.22 -9.78 -15.83
CA GLU A 136 13.32 -10.34 -17.17
C GLU A 136 12.23 -9.73 -18.05
N LEU A 137 12.59 -9.32 -19.25
CA LEU A 137 11.65 -8.76 -20.21
C LEU A 137 10.84 -9.90 -20.86
N ARG A 138 9.56 -9.98 -20.54
CA ARG A 138 8.63 -10.95 -21.14
C ARG A 138 7.75 -10.23 -22.15
N VAL A 139 7.88 -10.60 -23.41
CA VAL A 139 7.04 -10.06 -24.48
C VAL A 139 5.93 -11.05 -24.74
N LYS A 140 4.68 -10.61 -24.75
CA LYS A 140 3.50 -11.42 -25.10
C LYS A 140 2.87 -10.89 -26.38
N ALA A 141 2.23 -11.78 -27.14
CA ALA A 141 1.46 -11.39 -28.32
C ALA A 141 0.17 -10.66 -27.91
N ASN A 142 -0.11 -9.50 -28.51
CA ASN A 142 -1.41 -8.85 -28.40
C ASN A 142 -2.42 -9.58 -29.31
N LEU A 143 -3.09 -10.60 -28.77
CA LEU A 143 -3.95 -11.53 -29.53
C LEU A 143 -5.04 -10.83 -30.38
N PRO A 144 -5.74 -9.79 -29.89
CA PRO A 144 -6.67 -9.02 -30.71
C PRO A 144 -6.10 -8.46 -32.02
N LEU A 145 -4.84 -8.02 -32.02
CA LEU A 145 -4.20 -7.43 -33.20
C LEU A 145 -3.45 -8.46 -34.04
N LEU A 146 -2.76 -9.40 -33.39
CA LEU A 146 -1.93 -10.40 -34.06
C LEU A 146 -2.71 -11.60 -34.59
N GLY A 147 -3.89 -11.90 -34.04
CA GLY A 147 -4.75 -12.98 -34.51
C GLY A 147 -5.10 -12.88 -36.00
N PRO A 148 -5.66 -11.73 -36.46
CA PRO A 148 -5.96 -11.51 -37.88
C PRO A 148 -4.72 -11.45 -38.78
N LYS A 149 -3.57 -10.97 -38.27
CA LYS A 149 -2.35 -10.75 -39.07
C LYS A 149 -1.54 -12.03 -39.30
N LEU A 150 -1.37 -12.85 -38.25
CA LEU A 150 -0.48 -14.02 -38.28
C LEU A 150 -1.20 -15.35 -38.50
N GLY A 151 -2.50 -15.44 -38.20
CA GLY A 151 -3.30 -16.64 -38.44
C GLY A 151 -2.65 -17.93 -37.90
N ARG A 152 -2.13 -18.77 -38.81
CA ARG A 152 -1.48 -20.05 -38.49
C ARG A 152 -0.12 -19.90 -37.81
N ASP A 153 0.59 -18.80 -38.07
CA ASP A 153 1.93 -18.55 -37.53
C ASP A 153 1.88 -17.95 -36.10
N LEU A 154 0.69 -17.58 -35.62
CA LEU A 154 0.48 -17.03 -34.28
C LEU A 154 0.97 -17.98 -33.19
N ALA A 155 0.79 -19.28 -33.35
CA ALA A 155 1.23 -20.28 -32.38
C ALA A 155 2.77 -20.32 -32.27
N ALA A 156 3.47 -20.22 -33.40
CA ALA A 156 4.93 -20.20 -33.45
C ALA A 156 5.50 -18.92 -32.86
N VAL A 157 4.92 -17.76 -33.21
CA VAL A 157 5.30 -16.45 -32.66
C VAL A 157 5.05 -16.42 -31.14
N ARG A 158 3.89 -16.89 -30.67
CA ARG A 158 3.58 -16.95 -29.24
C ARG A 158 4.59 -17.80 -28.48
N LYS A 159 4.93 -18.98 -29.00
CA LYS A 159 5.92 -19.87 -28.38
C LYS A 159 7.30 -19.21 -28.31
N ALA A 160 7.77 -18.61 -29.41
CA ALA A 160 9.05 -17.90 -29.43
C ALA A 160 9.09 -16.72 -28.44
N LEU A 161 7.99 -15.97 -28.33
CA LEU A 161 7.83 -14.89 -27.36
C LEU A 161 7.81 -15.39 -25.90
N GLU A 162 7.13 -16.51 -25.62
CA GLU A 162 7.09 -17.14 -24.29
C GLU A 162 8.44 -17.73 -23.86
N GLU A 163 9.24 -18.23 -24.80
CA GLU A 163 10.58 -18.80 -24.58
C GLU A 163 11.69 -17.73 -24.53
N GLY A 164 11.36 -16.45 -24.74
CA GLY A 164 12.35 -15.36 -24.78
C GLY A 164 13.17 -15.30 -26.07
N ALA A 165 12.81 -16.09 -27.09
CA ALA A 165 13.47 -16.16 -28.39
C ALA A 165 13.01 -15.02 -29.31
N PHE A 166 13.37 -13.78 -28.96
CA PHE A 166 13.05 -12.59 -29.75
C PHE A 166 14.22 -11.60 -29.81
N GLU A 167 14.29 -10.82 -30.88
CA GLU A 167 15.26 -9.74 -31.06
C GLU A 167 14.58 -8.37 -30.95
N LYS A 168 15.21 -7.41 -30.26
CA LYS A 168 14.73 -6.02 -30.21
C LYS A 168 15.11 -5.30 -31.51
N LEU A 169 14.12 -4.71 -32.18
CA LEU A 169 14.32 -3.94 -33.40
C LEU A 169 14.60 -2.46 -33.11
N PRO A 170 15.37 -1.76 -33.94
CA PRO A 170 15.51 -0.30 -33.88
C PRO A 170 14.12 0.35 -34.06
N GLY A 171 13.63 1.06 -33.03
CA GLY A 171 12.27 1.62 -33.00
C GLY A 171 11.31 0.99 -31.99
N GLY A 172 11.76 0.03 -31.17
CA GLY A 172 10.99 -0.50 -30.04
C GLY A 172 10.10 -1.71 -30.37
N GLY A 173 10.10 -2.17 -31.63
CA GLY A 173 9.46 -3.41 -32.04
C GLY A 173 10.29 -4.66 -31.68
N PHE A 174 9.71 -5.83 -31.92
CA PHE A 174 10.33 -7.12 -31.63
C PHE A 174 10.24 -8.04 -32.85
N ARG A 175 11.29 -8.81 -33.11
CA ARG A 175 11.28 -9.89 -34.09
C ARG A 175 11.21 -11.23 -33.37
N ALA A 176 10.18 -12.02 -33.64
CA ALA A 176 10.01 -13.35 -33.06
C ALA A 176 9.54 -14.35 -34.12
N ALA A 177 10.13 -15.55 -34.15
CA ALA A 177 9.85 -16.58 -35.15
C ALA A 177 9.89 -16.08 -36.62
N GLY A 178 10.74 -15.09 -36.94
CA GLY A 178 10.88 -14.53 -38.29
C GLY A 178 9.90 -13.42 -38.66
N HIS A 179 9.03 -12.98 -37.75
CA HIS A 179 8.06 -11.90 -37.99
C HIS A 179 8.41 -10.64 -37.21
N ASP A 180 8.27 -9.48 -37.87
CA ASP A 180 8.43 -8.16 -37.25
C ASP A 180 7.12 -7.71 -36.62
N LEU A 181 7.19 -7.47 -35.30
CA LEU A 181 6.09 -7.04 -34.45
C LEU A 181 6.33 -5.59 -34.03
N SER A 182 5.36 -4.73 -34.28
CA SER A 182 5.37 -3.34 -33.79
C SER A 182 5.10 -3.28 -32.28
N THR A 183 5.38 -2.14 -31.66
CA THR A 183 5.15 -1.88 -30.23
C THR A 183 3.71 -2.13 -29.79
N ASN A 184 2.72 -1.90 -30.66
CA ASN A 184 1.31 -2.08 -30.33
C ASN A 184 0.85 -3.56 -30.45
N GLU A 185 1.58 -4.35 -31.24
CA GLU A 185 1.29 -5.76 -31.49
C GLU A 185 1.83 -6.68 -30.39
N VAL A 186 2.62 -6.14 -29.47
CA VAL A 186 3.16 -6.86 -28.33
C VAL A 186 2.77 -6.20 -27.02
N LEU A 187 2.64 -7.02 -25.99
CA LEU A 187 2.50 -6.59 -24.61
C LEU A 187 3.83 -6.89 -23.92
N VAL A 188 4.58 -5.84 -23.58
CA VAL A 188 5.87 -5.97 -22.88
C VAL A 188 5.58 -5.96 -21.38
N GLU A 189 5.79 -7.10 -20.73
CA GLU A 189 5.71 -7.26 -19.29
C GLU A 189 7.13 -7.42 -18.74
N ARG A 190 7.39 -6.92 -17.53
CA ARG A 190 8.60 -7.24 -16.78
C ARG A 190 8.26 -8.32 -15.76
N ARG A 191 8.87 -9.50 -15.85
CA ARG A 191 8.72 -10.58 -14.87
C ARG A 191 9.87 -10.51 -13.88
N GLY A 192 9.62 -10.68 -12.59
CA GLY A 192 10.69 -10.78 -11.61
C GLY A 192 11.58 -12.01 -11.84
N LYS A 193 12.90 -11.84 -11.65
CA LYS A 193 13.84 -12.95 -11.41
C LYS A 193 13.39 -13.75 -10.19
N GLU A 194 13.93 -14.95 -10.02
CA GLU A 194 13.61 -15.79 -8.86
C GLU A 194 13.81 -15.02 -7.54
N GLY A 195 12.81 -15.08 -6.65
CA GLY A 195 12.79 -14.33 -5.40
C GLY A 195 12.32 -12.87 -5.51
N PHE A 196 11.90 -12.39 -6.69
CA PHE A 196 11.37 -11.03 -6.84
C PHE A 196 9.96 -11.00 -7.42
N ALA A 197 9.13 -10.07 -6.93
CA ALA A 197 7.84 -9.73 -7.53
C ALA A 197 7.93 -8.37 -8.23
N VAL A 198 7.50 -8.30 -9.49
CA VAL A 198 7.59 -7.09 -10.31
C VAL A 198 6.21 -6.65 -10.77
N ALA A 199 5.96 -5.35 -10.76
CA ALA A 199 4.80 -4.73 -11.39
C ALA A 199 5.23 -3.44 -12.11
N SER A 200 4.58 -3.15 -13.25
CA SER A 200 4.88 -1.98 -14.06
C SER A 200 3.59 -1.34 -14.58
N ALA A 201 3.50 -0.02 -14.53
CA ALA A 201 2.45 0.77 -15.18
C ALA A 201 2.94 2.20 -15.43
N ASP A 202 2.49 2.82 -16.51
CA ASP A 202 2.72 4.24 -16.85
C ASP A 202 4.21 4.66 -16.76
N GLY A 203 5.11 3.81 -17.25
CA GLY A 203 6.56 4.08 -17.22
C GLY A 203 7.24 3.87 -15.86
N VAL A 204 6.48 3.58 -14.80
CA VAL A 204 7.02 3.22 -13.48
C VAL A 204 7.07 1.70 -13.33
N THR A 205 8.17 1.19 -12.81
CA THR A 205 8.34 -0.22 -12.46
C THR A 205 8.77 -0.35 -11.02
N VAL A 206 8.21 -1.33 -10.32
CA VAL A 206 8.62 -1.67 -8.96
C VAL A 206 9.00 -3.14 -8.86
N ALA A 207 10.00 -3.45 -8.05
CA ALA A 207 10.41 -4.81 -7.73
C ALA A 207 10.55 -5.01 -6.23
N LEU A 208 9.85 -6.02 -5.69
CA LEU A 208 9.92 -6.41 -4.29
C LEU A 208 10.81 -7.63 -4.13
N ASP A 209 11.71 -7.59 -3.15
CA ASP A 209 12.46 -8.75 -2.71
C ASP A 209 11.59 -9.63 -1.80
N LEU A 210 11.30 -10.85 -2.26
CA LEU A 210 10.46 -11.82 -1.56
C LEU A 210 11.24 -12.76 -0.65
N ARG A 211 12.57 -12.67 -0.63
CA ARG A 211 13.41 -13.56 0.18
C ARG A 211 13.27 -13.20 1.66
N LEU A 212 12.84 -14.19 2.44
CA LEU A 212 12.65 -14.05 3.88
C LEU A 212 13.86 -14.61 4.62
N ASP A 213 14.29 -13.90 5.65
CA ASP A 213 15.16 -14.43 6.70
C ASP A 213 14.34 -14.66 7.98
N GLU A 214 14.95 -15.28 8.98
CA GLU A 214 14.29 -15.59 10.25
C GLU A 214 13.74 -14.34 10.96
N GLU A 215 14.39 -13.19 10.79
CA GLU A 215 13.96 -11.93 11.40
C GLU A 215 12.69 -11.37 10.73
N LEU A 216 12.63 -11.38 9.39
CA LEU A 216 11.46 -10.98 8.63
C LEU A 216 10.28 -11.92 8.93
N GLU A 217 10.50 -13.22 9.00
CA GLU A 217 9.47 -14.20 9.37
C GLU A 217 8.95 -13.96 10.80
N ARG A 218 9.86 -13.76 11.76
CA ARG A 218 9.47 -13.44 13.16
C ARG A 218 8.67 -12.15 13.23
N THR A 219 9.11 -11.10 12.54
CA THR A 219 8.41 -9.80 12.50
C THR A 219 7.02 -9.94 11.86
N GLY A 220 6.88 -10.76 10.81
CA GLY A 220 5.59 -11.12 10.22
C GLY A 220 4.66 -11.79 11.22
N ARG A 221 5.16 -12.76 11.99
CA ARG A 221 4.41 -13.43 13.06
C ARG A 221 3.95 -12.45 14.15
N VAL A 222 4.76 -11.46 14.52
CA VAL A 222 4.34 -10.39 15.45
C VAL A 222 3.18 -9.57 14.88
N TYR A 223 3.23 -9.18 13.59
CA TYR A 223 2.12 -8.45 12.97
C TYR A 223 0.84 -9.27 12.88
N ASP A 224 0.95 -10.58 12.61
CA ASP A 224 -0.20 -11.48 12.61
C ASP A 224 -0.80 -11.60 14.03
N LEU A 225 0.03 -11.77 15.06
CA LEU A 225 -0.42 -11.82 16.46
C LEU A 225 -1.14 -10.52 16.86
N ILE A 226 -0.54 -9.35 16.59
CA ILE A 226 -1.16 -8.05 16.90
C ILE A 226 -2.52 -7.91 16.19
N HIS A 227 -2.62 -8.40 14.96
CA HIS A 227 -3.87 -8.36 14.20
C HIS A 227 -4.94 -9.30 14.77
N GLU A 228 -4.55 -10.49 15.20
CA GLU A 228 -5.42 -11.47 15.85
C GLU A 228 -5.95 -10.93 17.18
N VAL A 229 -5.07 -10.41 18.04
CA VAL A 229 -5.44 -9.79 19.32
C VAL A 229 -6.40 -8.61 19.12
N ASN A 230 -6.11 -7.71 18.18
CA ASN A 230 -7.01 -6.58 17.91
C ASN A 230 -8.36 -7.02 17.33
N SER A 231 -8.41 -8.10 16.56
CA SER A 231 -9.66 -8.69 16.10
C SER A 231 -10.48 -9.26 17.27
N LEU A 232 -9.83 -9.95 18.21
CA LEU A 232 -10.47 -10.47 19.43
C LEU A 232 -10.99 -9.34 20.32
N ARG A 233 -10.20 -8.28 20.54
CA ARG A 233 -10.64 -7.08 21.28
C ARG A 233 -11.93 -6.51 20.70
N LYS A 234 -12.01 -6.40 19.37
CA LYS A 234 -13.21 -5.92 18.67
C LYS A 234 -14.38 -6.90 18.82
N ALA A 235 -14.13 -8.20 18.70
CA ALA A 235 -15.17 -9.24 18.86
C ALA A 235 -15.76 -9.26 20.27
N MET A 236 -14.96 -8.94 21.29
CA MET A 236 -15.38 -8.79 22.68
C MET A 236 -16.09 -7.45 22.98
N GLY A 237 -16.19 -6.54 22.01
CA GLY A 237 -16.82 -5.23 22.20
C GLY A 237 -16.02 -4.28 23.09
N LEU A 238 -14.70 -4.46 23.17
CA LEU A 238 -13.85 -3.54 23.93
C LEU A 238 -13.76 -2.17 23.25
N GLU A 239 -13.74 -1.14 24.07
CA GLU A 239 -13.55 0.24 23.62
C GLU A 239 -12.11 0.47 23.13
N LEU A 240 -11.91 1.51 22.32
CA LEU A 240 -10.61 1.82 21.72
C LEU A 240 -9.51 2.06 22.77
N THR A 241 -9.88 2.54 23.96
CA THR A 241 -8.98 2.87 25.07
C THR A 241 -8.84 1.77 26.11
N ASP A 242 -9.61 0.69 26.01
CA ASP A 242 -9.59 -0.39 27.02
C ASP A 242 -8.22 -1.07 27.08
N ARG A 243 -7.72 -1.32 28.29
CA ARG A 243 -6.48 -2.06 28.52
C ARG A 243 -6.77 -3.52 28.79
N ILE A 244 -5.79 -4.37 28.47
CA ILE A 244 -5.95 -5.82 28.56
C ILE A 244 -4.75 -6.51 29.22
N GLU A 245 -5.00 -7.64 29.85
CA GLU A 245 -3.99 -8.66 30.10
C GLU A 245 -4.02 -9.67 28.94
N LEU A 246 -2.85 -9.98 28.38
CA LEU A 246 -2.72 -10.80 27.18
C LEU A 246 -1.91 -12.06 27.48
N THR A 247 -2.53 -13.22 27.29
CA THR A 247 -1.85 -14.52 27.31
C THR A 247 -1.76 -15.04 25.89
N ILE A 248 -0.56 -15.40 25.44
CA ILE A 248 -0.32 -16.02 24.13
C ILE A 248 0.03 -17.51 24.28
N PRO A 249 -0.21 -18.35 23.25
CA PRO A 249 0.19 -19.75 23.28
C PRO A 249 1.70 -19.95 23.46
N GLU A 250 2.11 -21.04 24.11
CA GLU A 250 3.54 -21.39 24.33
C GLU A 250 4.34 -21.52 23.03
N ARG A 251 3.69 -21.94 21.94
CA ARG A 251 4.29 -21.99 20.59
C ARG A 251 4.71 -20.62 20.04
N LEU A 252 4.32 -19.52 20.68
CA LEU A 252 4.67 -18.13 20.33
C LEU A 252 5.61 -17.48 21.35
N THR A 253 6.22 -18.25 22.26
CA THR A 253 7.13 -17.73 23.29
C THR A 253 8.31 -16.96 22.69
N ASP A 254 8.76 -17.29 21.48
CA ASP A 254 9.82 -16.54 20.79
C ASP A 254 9.41 -15.09 20.44
N LEU A 255 8.11 -14.79 20.37
CA LEU A 255 7.62 -13.43 20.13
C LEU A 255 7.68 -12.54 21.39
N LEU A 256 7.95 -13.11 22.57
CA LEU A 256 8.10 -12.33 23.81
C LEU A 256 9.32 -11.39 23.80
N GLU A 257 10.29 -11.63 22.91
CA GLU A 257 11.37 -10.67 22.63
C GLU A 257 10.81 -9.31 22.16
N HIS A 258 9.67 -9.32 21.47
CA HIS A 258 8.97 -8.14 20.99
C HIS A 258 7.84 -7.66 21.93
N ARG A 259 7.83 -8.09 23.20
CA ARG A 259 6.74 -7.81 24.15
C ARG A 259 6.33 -6.33 24.23
N ALA A 260 7.31 -5.42 24.23
CA ALA A 260 7.06 -3.99 24.34
C ALA A 260 6.33 -3.44 23.11
N TRP A 261 6.64 -4.00 21.93
CA TRP A 261 5.97 -3.63 20.70
C TRP A 261 4.55 -4.20 20.66
N ILE A 262 4.37 -5.48 20.97
CA ILE A 262 3.04 -6.13 21.03
C ILE A 262 2.14 -5.38 22.00
N ALA A 263 2.60 -5.17 23.24
CA ALA A 263 1.82 -4.50 24.29
C ALA A 263 1.39 -3.08 23.89
N ARG A 264 2.28 -2.34 23.23
CA ARG A 264 1.97 -0.99 22.75
C ARG A 264 0.88 -0.98 21.68
N GLU A 265 0.90 -1.94 20.75
CA GLU A 265 -0.07 -2.01 19.64
C GLU A 265 -1.41 -2.65 20.03
N THR A 266 -1.47 -3.37 21.16
CA THR A 266 -2.67 -4.06 21.66
C THR A 266 -3.24 -3.46 22.95
N LEU A 267 -2.61 -2.41 23.48
CA LEU A 267 -2.89 -1.81 24.80
C LEU A 267 -2.82 -2.82 25.95
N ALA A 268 -1.92 -3.80 25.84
CA ALA A 268 -1.72 -4.78 26.90
C ALA A 268 -0.91 -4.20 28.06
N THR A 269 -1.33 -4.46 29.30
CA THR A 269 -0.64 -4.11 30.54
C THR A 269 0.32 -5.22 30.97
N SER A 270 -0.02 -6.47 30.65
CA SER A 270 0.81 -7.66 30.82
C SER A 270 0.82 -8.50 29.54
N LEU A 271 1.91 -9.23 29.31
CA LEU A 271 2.04 -10.20 28.24
C LEU A 271 2.82 -11.41 28.75
N GLU A 272 2.20 -12.58 28.71
CA GLU A 272 2.80 -13.86 29.09
C GLU A 272 2.47 -14.95 28.08
N ALA A 273 3.27 -16.02 28.08
CA ALA A 273 3.03 -17.20 27.25
C ALA A 273 2.60 -18.38 28.12
N ALA A 274 1.39 -18.91 27.90
CA ALA A 274 0.86 -20.07 28.60
C ALA A 274 -0.25 -20.76 27.78
N GLY A 275 -0.30 -22.10 27.83
CA GLY A 275 -1.34 -22.89 27.15
C GLY A 275 -1.28 -22.81 25.62
N ASP A 276 -2.42 -23.11 24.98
CA ASP A 276 -2.49 -23.31 23.52
C ASP A 276 -3.27 -22.22 22.75
N GLU A 277 -3.97 -21.34 23.46
CA GLU A 277 -4.88 -20.34 22.86
C GLU A 277 -4.53 -18.92 23.33
N ILE A 278 -4.87 -17.93 22.49
CA ILE A 278 -4.78 -16.51 22.89
C ILE A 278 -5.94 -16.19 23.83
N ARG A 279 -5.63 -15.61 24.98
CA ARG A 279 -6.63 -15.14 25.96
C ARG A 279 -6.44 -13.66 26.23
N ILE A 280 -7.57 -12.96 26.37
CA ILE A 280 -7.62 -11.52 26.62
C ILE A 280 -8.55 -11.29 27.80
N GLU A 281 -8.06 -10.62 28.83
CA GLU A 281 -8.85 -10.19 29.99
C GLU A 281 -8.82 -8.66 30.08
N LYS A 282 -9.98 -8.03 30.28
CA LYS A 282 -10.06 -6.57 30.41
C LYS A 282 -9.59 -6.17 31.81
N THR A 283 -8.71 -5.18 31.88
CA THR A 283 -8.28 -4.53 33.14
C THR A 283 -9.12 -3.29 33.43
#